data_AF-A0A7C4PYV2-F1
#
_entry.id   AF-A0A7C4PYV2-F1
#
_cell.length_a   1.000
_cell.length_b   1.000
_cell.length_c   1.000
_cell.angle_alpha   90.00
_cell.angle_beta   90.00
_cell.angle_gamma   90.00
#
_symmetry.space_group_name_H-M   'P 1'
#
loop_
_entity.id
_entity.type
_entity.pdbx_description
1 polymer ?
#
loop_
_entity_poly.entity_id
_entity_poly.type
_entity_poly.pdbx_seq_one_letter_code
_entity_poly.pdbx_strand_id
1 'polypeptide(L)'
;MGNLLEEFKGMINKGNYIFHIHTNYTDGISNINNYFEYASKNNIDVIVFTEHVRKDLKYNFDAFIEDINENNRRYSRIKTFIGCEAKLLPGGDLDIPINILSKIDVICFACHSFPEDLELYKLSLKKLFINNQWKNYVRVWVHPGRFLKRLYILDRSILILEKLIMTAIIEGVFIEKNLKEFLPPKEIIKNIPIDNIILGYDAHSIEELDFIKKRGL
;
A
#
# COMPACT_ATOMS: atom_id res chain seq x y z
N MET A 1 18.40 6.88 1.84
CA MET A 1 17.39 6.12 1.06
C MET A 1 17.79 4.66 0.82
N GLY A 2 19.04 4.33 0.47
CA GLY A 2 19.46 2.92 0.29
C GLY A 2 19.16 2.01 1.49
N ASN A 3 19.31 2.52 2.72
CA ASN A 3 18.99 1.75 3.93
C ASN A 3 17.49 1.41 4.06
N LEU A 4 16.59 2.35 3.75
CA LEU A 4 15.15 2.15 3.91
C LEU A 4 14.59 1.10 2.94
N LEU A 5 15.03 1.14 1.68
CA LEU A 5 14.60 0.17 0.66
C LEU A 5 15.04 -1.26 1.05
N GLU A 6 16.27 -1.42 1.52
CA GLU A 6 16.78 -2.73 1.94
C GLU A 6 16.10 -3.23 3.21
N GLU A 7 15.79 -2.34 4.17
CA GLU A 7 14.96 -2.69 5.33
C GLU A 7 13.55 -3.13 4.92
N PHE A 8 12.93 -2.46 3.95
CA PHE A 8 11.60 -2.81 3.45
C PHE A 8 11.60 -4.17 2.73
N LYS A 9 12.59 -4.43 1.86
CA LYS A 9 12.78 -5.76 1.25
C LYS A 9 13.03 -6.84 2.30
N GLY A 10 13.85 -6.53 3.31
CA GLY A 10 14.12 -7.43 4.42
C GLY A 10 12.86 -7.81 5.20
N MET A 11 11.93 -6.86 5.39
CA MET A 11 10.60 -7.15 5.95
C MET A 11 9.80 -8.11 5.07
N ILE A 12 9.71 -7.83 3.76
CA ILE A 12 8.99 -8.69 2.80
C ILE A 12 9.53 -10.12 2.87
N ASN A 13 10.85 -10.29 2.83
CA ASN A 13 11.51 -11.59 2.81
C ASN A 13 11.33 -12.37 4.12
N LYS A 14 11.26 -11.68 5.27
CA LYS A 14 10.94 -12.33 6.56
C LYS A 14 9.50 -12.83 6.63
N GLY A 15 8.58 -12.19 5.90
CA GLY A 15 7.18 -12.62 5.80
C GLY A 15 6.34 -12.38 7.06
N ASN A 16 6.88 -11.75 8.11
CA ASN A 16 6.20 -11.55 9.38
C ASN A 16 5.79 -10.09 9.60
N TYR A 17 4.78 -9.64 8.86
CA TYR A 17 4.31 -8.24 8.89
C TYR A 17 2.80 -8.12 8.68
N ILE A 18 2.27 -6.93 8.96
CA ILE A 18 0.96 -6.46 8.53
C ILE A 18 1.17 -5.26 7.61
N PHE A 19 0.57 -5.29 6.42
CA PHE A 19 0.66 -4.24 5.42
C PHE A 19 -0.72 -3.93 4.84
N HIS A 20 -0.92 -2.67 4.45
CA HIS A 20 -2.18 -2.14 3.92
C HIS A 20 -3.30 -2.21 4.96
N ILE A 21 -3.26 -1.29 5.91
CA ILE A 21 -4.23 -1.15 7.00
C ILE A 21 -4.59 0.31 7.22
N HIS A 22 -5.82 0.52 7.67
CA HIS A 22 -6.41 1.84 7.89
C HIS A 22 -6.89 1.95 9.32
N THR A 23 -6.59 3.07 9.95
CA THR A 23 -6.96 3.38 11.34
C THR A 23 -8.09 4.41 11.38
N ASN A 24 -8.57 4.68 12.59
CA ASN A 24 -9.54 5.73 12.87
C ASN A 24 -9.05 7.18 12.63
N TYR A 25 -7.83 7.37 12.13
CA TYR A 25 -7.38 8.67 11.60
C TYR A 25 -8.00 9.00 10.24
N THR A 26 -8.40 7.97 9.47
CA THR A 26 -9.10 8.15 8.21
C THR A 26 -10.44 7.40 8.21
N ASP A 27 -10.52 6.24 7.56
CA ASP A 27 -11.74 5.47 7.37
C ASP A 27 -11.74 4.09 8.06
N GLY A 28 -10.69 3.81 8.83
CA GLY A 28 -10.64 2.65 9.72
C GLY A 28 -11.47 2.84 11.00
N ILE A 29 -11.72 1.72 11.68
CA ILE A 29 -12.42 1.63 12.97
C ILE A 29 -11.40 1.46 14.11
N SER A 30 -10.38 0.64 13.89
CA SER A 30 -9.33 0.39 14.88
C SER A 30 -8.40 1.58 15.03
N ASN A 31 -8.01 1.89 16.27
CA ASN A 31 -6.94 2.86 16.52
C ASN A 31 -5.54 2.20 16.37
N ILE A 32 -4.49 3.00 16.44
CA ILE A 32 -3.10 2.54 16.34
C ILE A 32 -2.77 1.48 17.41
N ASN A 33 -3.10 1.73 18.68
CA ASN A 33 -2.82 0.79 19.78
C ASN A 33 -3.46 -0.59 19.55
N ASN A 34 -4.65 -0.67 18.94
CA ASN A 34 -5.28 -1.95 18.61
C ASN A 34 -4.40 -2.78 17.66
N TYR A 35 -3.76 -2.15 16.66
CA TYR A 35 -2.82 -2.81 15.75
C TYR A 35 -1.55 -3.28 16.45
N PHE A 36 -1.01 -2.49 17.37
CA PHE A 36 0.14 -2.90 18.18
C PHE A 36 -0.19 -4.05 19.13
N GLU A 37 -1.34 -4.03 19.81
CA GLU A 37 -1.80 -5.13 20.64
C GLU A 37 -2.00 -6.41 19.83
N TYR A 38 -2.62 -6.29 18.66
CA TYR A 38 -2.80 -7.43 17.76
C TYR A 38 -1.46 -8.00 17.30
N ALA A 39 -0.53 -7.15 16.85
CA ALA A 39 0.78 -7.58 16.42
C ALA A 39 1.56 -8.26 17.56
N SER A 40 1.52 -7.69 18.77
CA SER A 40 2.19 -8.26 19.94
C SER A 40 1.61 -9.62 20.32
N LYS A 41 0.28 -9.79 20.30
CA LYS A 41 -0.39 -11.06 20.62
C LYS A 41 -0.10 -12.15 19.59
N ASN A 42 0.11 -11.76 18.33
CA ASN A 42 0.33 -12.69 17.21
C ASN A 42 1.80 -12.83 16.80
N ASN A 43 2.75 -12.33 17.60
CA ASN A 43 4.18 -12.35 17.31
C ASN A 43 4.55 -11.76 15.93
N ILE A 44 3.92 -10.66 15.55
CA ILE A 44 4.17 -9.96 14.29
C ILE A 44 5.25 -8.90 14.52
N ASP A 45 6.30 -8.93 13.70
CA ASP A 45 7.47 -8.08 13.89
C ASP A 45 7.30 -6.66 13.34
N VAL A 46 6.47 -6.50 12.29
CA VAL A 46 6.37 -5.24 11.56
C VAL A 46 4.92 -4.85 11.25
N ILE A 47 4.61 -3.57 11.41
CA ILE A 47 3.35 -2.96 10.97
C ILE A 47 3.66 -1.83 9.98
N VAL A 48 2.98 -1.83 8.83
CA VAL A 48 3.03 -0.73 7.86
C VAL A 48 1.67 -0.06 7.81
N PHE A 49 1.58 1.13 8.39
CA PHE A 49 0.35 1.93 8.33
C PHE A 49 0.26 2.66 6.99
N THR A 50 -0.93 2.71 6.38
CA THR A 50 -1.08 3.21 5.01
C THR A 50 -2.31 4.11 4.87
N GLU A 51 -2.48 5.04 5.81
CA GLU A 51 -3.63 5.96 5.84
C GLU A 51 -3.87 6.65 4.49
N HIS A 52 -5.14 6.84 4.14
CA HIS A 52 -5.51 7.57 2.95
C HIS A 52 -5.04 9.03 3.04
N VAL A 53 -4.29 9.49 2.03
CA VAL A 53 -3.85 10.90 1.93
C VAL A 53 -4.39 11.59 0.69
N ARG A 54 -4.73 12.87 0.84
CA ARG A 54 -5.12 13.79 -0.24
C ARG A 54 -4.36 15.10 -0.04
N LYS A 55 -4.15 15.91 -1.08
CA LYS A 55 -3.54 17.25 -0.95
C LYS A 55 -4.27 18.12 0.08
N ASP A 56 -5.59 17.97 0.17
CA ASP A 56 -6.43 18.51 1.24
C ASP A 56 -6.58 17.47 2.35
N LEU A 57 -5.58 17.42 3.24
CA LEU A 57 -5.51 16.44 4.32
C LEU A 57 -6.55 16.76 5.41
N LYS A 58 -7.38 15.76 5.76
CA LYS A 58 -8.51 15.92 6.71
C LYS A 58 -8.19 15.58 8.16
N TYR A 59 -6.96 15.15 8.43
CA TYR A 59 -6.49 14.79 9.77
C TYR A 59 -5.10 15.38 10.01
N ASN A 60 -4.69 15.40 11.28
CA ASN A 60 -3.35 15.85 11.65
C ASN A 60 -2.35 14.69 11.48
N PHE A 61 -1.53 14.75 10.42
CA PHE A 61 -0.50 13.75 10.14
C PHE A 61 0.55 13.64 11.25
N ASP A 62 0.86 14.74 11.93
CA ASP A 62 1.86 14.76 13.00
C ASP A 62 1.34 14.08 14.26
N ALA A 63 0.07 14.27 14.59
CA ALA A 63 -0.58 13.53 15.68
C ALA A 63 -0.61 12.02 15.41
N PHE A 64 -0.87 11.62 14.16
CA PHE A 64 -0.80 10.22 13.73
C PHE A 64 0.60 9.61 13.95
N ILE A 65 1.66 10.32 13.56
CA ILE A 65 3.04 9.88 13.79
C ILE A 65 3.37 9.82 15.28
N GLU A 66 2.92 10.81 16.06
CA GLU A 66 3.17 10.86 17.50
C GLU A 66 2.56 9.65 18.23
N ASP A 67 1.32 9.29 17.89
CA ASP A 67 0.64 8.11 18.43
C ASP A 67 1.35 6.80 18.04
N ILE A 68 1.84 6.68 16.80
CA ILE A 68 2.70 5.56 16.40
C ILE A 68 3.99 5.53 17.24
N ASN A 69 4.62 6.68 17.47
CA ASN A 69 5.85 6.76 18.26
C ASN A 69 5.63 6.42 19.75
N GLU A 70 4.49 6.81 20.32
CA GLU A 70 4.09 6.41 21.67
C GLU A 70 3.95 4.89 21.78
N ASN A 71 3.28 4.27 20.81
CA ASN A 71 3.12 2.83 20.77
C ASN A 71 4.45 2.10 20.51
N ASN A 72 5.32 2.62 19.65
CA ASN A 72 6.67 2.06 19.45
C ASN A 72 7.48 2.02 20.75
N ARG A 73 7.34 3.04 21.62
CA ARG A 73 7.99 3.03 22.95
C ARG A 73 7.42 1.93 23.85
N ARG A 74 6.10 1.69 23.79
CA ARG A 74 5.40 0.66 24.58
C ARG A 74 5.67 -0.76 24.07
N TYR A 75 5.85 -0.92 22.76
CA TYR A 75 5.99 -2.21 22.07
C TYR A 75 7.32 -2.29 21.33
N SER A 76 8.43 -2.23 22.08
CA SER A 76 9.80 -2.09 21.54
C SER A 76 10.30 -3.17 20.58
N ARG A 77 9.59 -4.31 20.48
CA ARG A 77 9.90 -5.39 19.52
C ARG A 77 9.24 -5.20 18.15
N ILE A 78 8.20 -4.38 18.07
CA ILE A 78 7.45 -4.14 16.85
C ILE A 78 8.09 -2.95 16.15
N LYS A 79 8.48 -3.13 14.89
CA LYS A 79 8.92 -2.04 14.02
C LYS A 79 7.73 -1.50 13.23
N THR A 80 7.72 -0.20 12.99
CA THR A 80 6.72 0.43 12.11
C THR A 80 7.36 1.07 10.89
N PHE A 81 6.61 1.10 9.80
CA PHE A 81 6.83 2.00 8.67
C PHE A 81 5.65 2.97 8.58
N ILE A 82 5.96 4.26 8.41
CA ILE A 82 4.97 5.31 8.19
C ILE A 82 4.68 5.37 6.69
N GLY A 83 3.58 4.76 6.26
CA GLY A 83 3.13 4.83 4.88
C GLY A 83 1.93 5.75 4.68
N CYS A 84 1.54 5.88 3.42
CA CYS A 84 0.29 6.50 3.02
C CYS A 84 -0.30 5.77 1.81
N GLU A 85 -1.62 5.80 1.64
CA GLU A 85 -2.27 5.43 0.39
C GLU A 85 -2.77 6.68 -0.35
N ALA A 86 -2.02 7.04 -1.38
CA ALA A 86 -2.28 8.20 -2.21
C ALA A 86 -3.19 7.86 -3.39
N LYS A 87 -4.09 8.78 -3.72
CA LYS A 87 -4.87 8.71 -4.96
C LYS A 87 -3.98 9.07 -6.15
N LEU A 88 -3.99 8.22 -7.18
CA LEU A 88 -3.46 8.56 -8.50
C LEU A 88 -4.35 9.60 -9.18
N LEU A 89 -3.76 10.71 -9.61
CA LEU A 89 -4.44 11.76 -10.36
C LEU A 89 -4.38 11.48 -11.87
N PRO A 90 -5.40 11.91 -12.64
CA PRO A 90 -5.28 12.04 -14.09
C PRO A 90 -4.01 12.81 -14.46
N GLY A 91 -3.15 12.19 -15.28
CA GLY A 91 -1.87 12.77 -15.66
C GLY A 91 -0.66 12.16 -14.92
N GLY A 92 -0.88 11.30 -13.92
CA GLY A 92 0.18 10.47 -13.33
C GLY A 92 0.92 11.07 -12.14
N ASP A 93 0.34 12.09 -11.51
CA ASP A 93 0.82 12.62 -10.22
C ASP A 93 0.07 11.96 -9.06
N LEU A 94 0.60 12.09 -7.83
CA LEU A 94 -0.06 11.61 -6.61
C LEU A 94 -0.71 12.75 -5.84
N ASP A 95 -1.88 12.47 -5.28
CA ASP A 95 -2.63 13.39 -4.45
C ASP A 95 -2.06 13.44 -3.02
N ILE A 96 -0.80 13.87 -2.87
CA ILE A 96 -0.09 13.94 -1.60
C ILE A 96 0.31 15.39 -1.33
N PRO A 97 0.12 15.91 -0.10
CA PRO A 97 0.60 17.24 0.25
C PRO A 97 2.12 17.21 0.48
N ILE A 98 2.84 18.18 -0.08
CA ILE A 98 4.32 18.18 -0.11
C ILE A 98 4.93 18.20 1.31
N ASN A 99 4.25 18.81 2.27
CA ASN A 99 4.73 19.03 3.63
C ASN A 99 4.83 17.75 4.48
N ILE A 100 4.19 16.64 4.06
CA ILE A 100 4.30 15.36 4.78
C ILE A 100 5.29 14.39 4.13
N LEU A 101 5.79 14.68 2.92
CA LEU A 101 6.62 13.75 2.15
C LEU A 101 7.91 13.34 2.86
N SER A 102 8.52 14.23 3.64
CA SER A 102 9.74 13.91 4.39
C SER A 102 9.51 12.96 5.57
N LYS A 103 8.24 12.68 5.91
CA LYS A 103 7.81 11.85 7.04
C LYS A 103 7.25 10.50 6.59
N ILE A 104 7.21 10.25 5.27
CA ILE A 104 6.67 9.02 4.68
C ILE A 104 7.83 8.10 4.30
N ASP A 105 7.78 6.87 4.81
CA ASP A 105 8.68 5.79 4.45
C ASP A 105 8.23 5.07 3.17
N VAL A 106 6.90 4.84 3.04
CA VAL A 106 6.32 4.01 1.98
C VAL A 106 5.12 4.70 1.33
N ILE A 107 5.21 4.95 0.02
CA ILE A 107 4.11 5.50 -0.76
C ILE A 107 3.33 4.33 -1.37
N CYS A 108 2.16 4.04 -0.82
CA CYS A 108 1.16 3.23 -1.49
C CYS A 108 0.34 4.13 -2.42
N PHE A 109 -0.06 3.61 -3.58
CA PHE A 109 -0.91 4.37 -4.49
C PHE A 109 -1.96 3.51 -5.19
N ALA A 110 -3.08 4.15 -5.49
CA ALA A 110 -4.29 3.51 -5.96
C ALA A 110 -5.13 4.41 -6.88
N CYS A 111 -6.00 3.79 -7.69
CA CYS A 111 -6.94 4.51 -8.57
C CYS A 111 -8.31 4.68 -7.91
N HIS A 112 -8.44 5.63 -6.98
CA HIS A 112 -9.70 5.95 -6.30
C HIS A 112 -10.48 7.05 -7.03
N SER A 113 -11.75 6.80 -7.37
CA SER A 113 -12.61 7.73 -8.12
C SER A 113 -11.94 8.29 -9.38
N PHE A 114 -11.18 7.44 -10.07
CA PHE A 114 -10.52 7.75 -11.34
C PHE A 114 -11.56 7.75 -12.49
N PRO A 115 -11.45 8.65 -13.50
CA PRO A 115 -12.34 8.67 -14.65
C PRO A 115 -12.41 7.31 -15.35
N GLU A 116 -13.57 6.94 -15.89
CA GLU A 116 -13.79 5.66 -16.58
C GLU A 116 -13.17 5.65 -17.99
N ASP A 117 -11.87 5.89 -18.06
CA ASP A 117 -11.07 5.99 -19.27
C ASP A 117 -9.83 5.10 -19.13
N LEU A 118 -9.80 4.01 -19.91
CA LEU A 118 -8.73 3.03 -19.88
C LEU A 118 -7.41 3.57 -20.42
N GLU A 119 -7.44 4.45 -21.43
CA GLU A 119 -6.21 5.06 -21.96
C GLU A 119 -5.62 6.03 -20.93
N LEU A 120 -6.47 6.87 -20.33
CA LEU A 120 -6.04 7.79 -19.28
C LEU A 120 -5.49 7.04 -18.06
N TYR A 121 -6.10 5.92 -17.66
CA TYR A 121 -5.60 5.04 -16.60
C TYR A 121 -4.20 4.50 -16.92
N LYS A 122 -4.01 3.92 -18.11
CA LYS A 122 -2.71 3.40 -18.56
C LYS A 122 -1.65 4.49 -18.60
N LEU A 123 -1.96 5.63 -19.20
CA LEU A 123 -1.03 6.74 -19.36
C LEU A 123 -0.65 7.35 -18.01
N SER A 124 -1.60 7.49 -17.08
CA SER A 124 -1.35 8.05 -15.75
C SER A 124 -0.46 7.12 -14.92
N LEU A 125 -0.70 5.81 -14.93
CA LEU A 125 0.18 4.85 -14.25
C LEU A 125 1.60 4.86 -14.84
N LYS A 126 1.74 4.81 -16.16
CA LYS A 126 3.06 4.86 -16.80
C LYS A 126 3.82 6.13 -16.44
N LYS A 127 3.15 7.28 -16.47
CA LYS A 127 3.74 8.57 -16.05
C LYS A 127 4.17 8.53 -14.58
N LEU A 128 3.36 7.98 -13.69
CA LEU A 128 3.72 7.82 -12.28
C LEU A 128 4.97 6.96 -12.10
N PHE A 129 5.04 5.81 -12.78
CA PHE A 129 6.14 4.86 -12.62
C PHE A 129 7.49 5.49 -12.94
N ILE A 130 7.56 6.26 -14.02
CA ILE A 130 8.79 6.91 -14.49
C ILE A 130 9.07 8.27 -13.85
N ASN A 131 8.17 8.81 -13.02
CA ASN A 131 8.31 10.14 -12.46
C ASN A 131 9.44 10.18 -11.40
N ASN A 132 10.49 10.95 -11.68
CA ASN A 132 11.68 11.09 -10.84
C ASN A 132 11.40 11.63 -9.43
N GLN A 133 10.34 12.41 -9.23
CA GLN A 133 9.93 12.87 -7.90
C GLN A 133 9.64 11.70 -6.96
N TRP A 134 9.04 10.63 -7.49
CA TRP A 134 8.57 9.50 -6.72
C TRP A 134 9.59 8.35 -6.65
N LYS A 135 10.53 8.27 -7.61
CA LYS A 135 11.52 7.19 -7.70
C LYS A 135 12.42 7.01 -6.47
N ASN A 136 12.59 8.08 -5.69
CA ASN A 136 13.43 8.02 -4.50
C ASN A 136 12.73 7.33 -3.31
N TYR A 137 11.40 7.17 -3.34
CA TYR A 137 10.62 6.55 -2.29
C TYR A 137 10.45 5.05 -2.50
N VAL A 138 10.21 4.31 -1.42
CA VAL A 138 9.61 2.97 -1.54
C VAL A 138 8.18 3.16 -2.04
N ARG A 139 7.82 2.48 -3.13
CA ARG A 139 6.52 2.63 -3.78
C ARG A 139 5.82 1.29 -3.91
N VAL A 140 4.56 1.23 -3.52
CA VAL A 140 3.71 0.04 -3.66
C VAL A 140 2.46 0.39 -4.45
N TRP A 141 2.20 -0.34 -5.53
CA TRP A 141 0.89 -0.29 -6.18
C TRP A 141 -0.06 -1.24 -5.43
N VAL A 142 -1.02 -0.66 -4.71
CA VAL A 142 -2.02 -1.43 -3.95
C VAL A 142 -3.28 -1.72 -4.77
N HIS A 143 -3.91 -2.86 -4.44
CA HIS A 143 -4.96 -3.59 -5.16
C HIS A 143 -4.92 -3.42 -6.70
N PRO A 144 -3.79 -3.76 -7.36
CA PRO A 144 -3.63 -3.62 -8.80
C PRO A 144 -4.75 -4.31 -9.58
N GLY A 145 -5.44 -3.55 -10.42
CA GLY A 145 -6.58 -4.03 -11.19
C GLY A 145 -7.95 -3.71 -10.59
N ARG A 146 -8.05 -3.11 -9.38
CA ARG A 146 -9.33 -2.67 -8.78
C ARG A 146 -10.14 -1.78 -9.72
N PHE A 147 -9.46 -0.86 -10.42
CA PHE A 147 -10.07 -0.02 -11.46
C PHE A 147 -10.75 -0.86 -12.56
N LEU A 148 -10.04 -1.87 -13.11
CA LEU A 148 -10.56 -2.72 -14.19
C LEU A 148 -11.69 -3.63 -13.69
N LYS A 149 -11.57 -4.13 -12.46
CA LYS A 149 -12.61 -4.94 -11.78
C LYS A 149 -13.89 -4.14 -11.60
N ARG A 150 -13.80 -2.90 -11.10
CA ARG A 150 -14.95 -1.99 -10.92
C ARG A 150 -15.69 -1.69 -12.23
N LEU A 151 -14.96 -1.62 -13.34
CA LEU A 151 -15.54 -1.39 -14.67
C LEU A 151 -16.05 -2.68 -15.35
N TYR A 152 -15.93 -3.86 -14.71
CA TYR A 152 -16.28 -5.16 -15.30
C TYR A 152 -15.49 -5.48 -16.58
N ILE A 153 -14.24 -5.02 -16.66
CA ILE A 153 -13.36 -5.22 -17.84
C ILE A 153 -12.07 -5.97 -17.51
N LEU A 154 -11.89 -6.44 -16.28
CA LEU A 154 -10.66 -7.08 -15.83
C LEU A 154 -10.24 -8.24 -16.74
N ASP A 155 -11.14 -9.18 -17.03
CA ASP A 155 -10.86 -10.38 -17.83
C ASP A 155 -10.37 -10.02 -19.25
N ARG A 156 -11.09 -9.10 -19.92
CA ARG A 156 -10.68 -8.62 -21.26
C ARG A 156 -9.47 -7.70 -21.26
N SER A 157 -9.05 -7.23 -20.08
CA SER A 157 -7.91 -6.31 -19.90
C SER A 157 -6.73 -6.96 -19.19
N ILE A 158 -6.72 -8.30 -19.03
CA ILE A 158 -5.71 -9.02 -18.25
C ILE A 158 -4.29 -8.76 -18.78
N LEU A 159 -4.10 -8.79 -20.11
CA LEU A 159 -2.81 -8.52 -20.76
C LEU A 159 -2.38 -7.06 -20.59
N ILE A 160 -3.33 -6.13 -20.46
CA ILE A 160 -3.03 -4.73 -20.19
C ILE A 160 -2.53 -4.58 -18.76
N LEU A 161 -3.22 -5.21 -17.80
CA LEU A 161 -2.83 -5.18 -16.39
C LEU A 161 -1.44 -5.81 -16.19
N GLU A 162 -1.19 -6.98 -16.79
CA GLU A 162 0.09 -7.65 -16.73
C GLU A 162 1.23 -6.76 -17.27
N LYS A 163 1.05 -6.14 -18.45
CA LYS A 163 2.05 -5.21 -19.00
C LYS A 163 2.32 -4.00 -18.10
N LEU A 164 1.28 -3.43 -17.47
CA LEU A 164 1.45 -2.33 -16.53
C LEU A 164 2.21 -2.77 -15.28
N ILE A 165 1.89 -3.93 -14.72
CA ILE A 165 2.58 -4.49 -13.55
C ILE A 165 4.06 -4.73 -13.87
N MET A 166 4.38 -5.32 -15.02
CA MET A 166 5.78 -5.51 -15.42
C MET A 166 6.52 -4.19 -15.60
N THR A 167 5.85 -3.17 -16.16
CA THR A 167 6.43 -1.82 -16.27
C THR A 167 6.68 -1.22 -14.88
N ALA A 168 5.75 -1.38 -13.95
CA ALA A 168 5.89 -0.90 -12.58
C ALA A 168 7.10 -1.54 -11.88
N ILE A 169 7.26 -2.87 -12.00
CA ILE A 169 8.38 -3.62 -11.43
C ILE A 169 9.72 -3.14 -11.99
N ILE A 170 9.82 -2.96 -13.31
CA ILE A 170 11.04 -2.43 -13.97
C ILE A 170 11.41 -1.05 -13.40
N GLU A 171 10.42 -0.22 -13.09
CA GLU A 171 10.60 1.10 -12.49
C GLU A 171 10.73 1.06 -10.95
N GLY A 172 10.89 -0.12 -10.35
CA GLY A 172 11.15 -0.29 -8.91
C GLY A 172 9.91 -0.15 -8.02
N VAL A 173 8.71 -0.39 -8.55
CA VAL A 173 7.46 -0.40 -7.80
C VAL A 173 7.14 -1.83 -7.32
N PHE A 174 6.85 -1.99 -6.04
CA PHE A 174 6.34 -3.24 -5.47
C PHE A 174 4.85 -3.41 -5.78
N ILE A 175 4.40 -4.65 -5.89
CA ILE A 175 3.05 -5.01 -6.29
C ILE A 175 2.36 -5.68 -5.11
N GLU A 176 1.25 -5.11 -4.67
CA GLU A 176 0.45 -5.77 -3.65
C GLU A 176 -0.27 -6.99 -4.24
N LYS A 177 -0.15 -8.12 -3.56
CA LYS A 177 -1.14 -9.20 -3.62
C LYS A 177 -2.17 -8.94 -2.52
N ASN A 178 -3.24 -8.25 -2.90
CA ASN A 178 -4.33 -7.88 -2.01
C ASN A 178 -5.22 -9.10 -1.71
N LEU A 179 -5.29 -9.46 -0.43
CA LEU A 179 -6.00 -10.66 0.03
C LEU A 179 -7.50 -10.44 0.22
N LYS A 180 -7.95 -9.19 0.39
CA LYS A 180 -9.36 -8.82 0.51
C LYS A 180 -10.09 -8.94 -0.82
N GLU A 181 -9.47 -8.45 -1.88
CA GLU A 181 -10.07 -8.36 -3.21
C GLU A 181 -9.64 -9.47 -4.17
N PHE A 182 -8.66 -10.29 -3.79
CA PHE A 182 -8.01 -11.29 -4.65
C PHE A 182 -7.42 -10.66 -5.92
N LEU A 183 -6.69 -9.56 -5.74
CA LEU A 183 -6.09 -8.78 -6.81
C LEU A 183 -4.56 -8.64 -6.63
N PRO A 184 -3.79 -8.57 -7.74
CA PRO A 184 -4.20 -8.92 -9.09
C PRO A 184 -4.52 -10.43 -9.20
N PRO A 185 -5.17 -10.87 -10.30
CA PRO A 185 -5.49 -12.29 -10.52
C PRO A 185 -4.27 -13.22 -10.39
N LYS A 186 -4.51 -14.46 -9.95
CA LYS A 186 -3.45 -15.44 -9.63
C LYS A 186 -2.55 -15.74 -10.83
N GLU A 187 -3.10 -15.73 -12.03
CA GLU A 187 -2.39 -15.94 -13.28
C GLU A 187 -1.40 -14.82 -13.62
N ILE A 188 -1.57 -13.61 -13.07
CA ILE A 188 -0.57 -12.55 -13.16
C ILE A 188 0.44 -12.69 -12.04
N ILE A 189 -0.02 -12.94 -10.80
CA ILE A 189 0.85 -13.08 -9.62
C ILE A 189 1.96 -14.12 -9.84
N LYS A 190 1.65 -15.25 -10.48
CA LYS A 190 2.64 -16.31 -10.76
C LYS A 190 3.82 -15.86 -11.65
N ASN A 191 3.66 -14.76 -12.40
CA ASN A 191 4.65 -14.21 -13.32
C ASN A 191 5.47 -13.07 -12.68
N ILE A 192 5.16 -12.66 -11.44
CA ILE A 192 5.87 -11.59 -10.74
C ILE A 192 7.00 -12.21 -9.89
N PRO A 193 8.22 -11.65 -9.91
CA PRO A 193 9.28 -12.06 -9.00
C PRO A 193 8.84 -11.90 -7.54
N ILE A 194 9.07 -12.91 -6.71
CA ILE A 194 8.54 -12.95 -5.33
C ILE A 194 8.99 -11.76 -4.49
N ASP A 195 10.23 -11.28 -4.67
CA ASP A 195 10.81 -10.14 -3.95
C ASP A 195 10.12 -8.79 -4.29
N ASN A 196 9.32 -8.75 -5.35
CA ASN A 196 8.52 -7.59 -5.75
C ASN A 196 7.06 -7.67 -5.27
N ILE A 197 6.66 -8.77 -4.61
CA ILE A 197 5.30 -8.97 -4.12
C ILE A 197 5.25 -8.67 -2.62
N ILE A 198 4.24 -7.89 -2.22
CA ILE A 198 3.89 -7.70 -0.81
C ILE A 198 2.48 -8.21 -0.56
N LEU A 199 2.27 -8.97 0.51
CA LEU A 199 0.94 -9.38 0.94
C LEU A 199 0.26 -8.20 1.62
N GLY A 200 -0.94 -7.83 1.20
CA GLY A 200 -1.67 -6.75 1.85
C GLY A 200 -3.13 -7.08 2.11
N TYR A 201 -3.66 -6.44 3.15
CA TYR A 201 -4.93 -6.78 3.75
C TYR A 201 -6.04 -5.79 3.42
N ASP A 202 -5.72 -4.53 3.11
CA ASP A 202 -6.70 -3.42 2.93
C ASP A 202 -7.75 -3.42 4.07
N ALA A 203 -7.26 -3.66 5.30
CA ALA A 203 -8.11 -3.91 6.46
C ALA A 203 -8.36 -2.63 7.24
N HIS A 204 -9.63 -2.36 7.51
CA HIS A 204 -10.13 -1.17 8.20
C HIS A 204 -10.46 -1.46 9.67
N SER A 205 -10.27 -2.69 10.14
CA SER A 205 -10.35 -3.04 11.57
C SER A 205 -9.47 -4.25 11.89
N ILE A 206 -9.29 -4.55 13.17
CA ILE A 206 -8.58 -5.76 13.60
C ILE A 206 -9.38 -7.02 13.27
N GLU A 207 -10.71 -6.95 13.41
CA GLU A 207 -11.62 -8.04 13.09
C GLU A 207 -11.55 -8.38 11.59
N GLU A 208 -11.51 -7.36 10.73
CA GLU A 208 -11.34 -7.55 9.29
C GLU A 208 -9.96 -8.13 8.97
N LEU A 209 -8.89 -7.59 9.57
CA LEU A 209 -7.54 -8.12 9.40
C LEU A 209 -7.45 -9.61 9.79
N ASP A 210 -8.00 -9.96 10.95
CA ASP A 210 -8.00 -11.32 11.47
C ASP A 210 -8.81 -12.27 10.58
N PHE A 211 -9.97 -11.81 10.11
CA PHE A 211 -10.81 -12.53 9.16
C PHE A 211 -10.05 -12.83 7.84
N ILE A 212 -9.41 -11.82 7.26
CA ILE A 212 -8.66 -11.98 6.00
C ILE A 212 -7.46 -12.91 6.19
N LYS A 213 -6.71 -12.77 7.30
CA LYS A 213 -5.58 -13.66 7.61
C LYS A 213 -6.01 -15.12 7.74
N LYS A 214 -7.14 -15.39 8.39
CA LYS A 214 -7.70 -16.75 8.54
C LYS A 214 -8.21 -17.35 7.23
N ARG A 215 -8.72 -16.52 6.31
CA ARG A 215 -9.21 -16.93 4.99
C ARG A 215 -8.08 -17.16 3.96
N GLY A 216 -6.96 -16.47 4.14
CA GLY A 216 -5.79 -16.56 3.26
C GLY A 216 -4.85 -17.73 3.54
N LEU A 217 -5.07 -18.46 4.65
CA LEU A 217 -4.48 -19.77 4.98
C LEU A 217 -5.33 -20.89 4.38
#